data_AF-A0A2W6AJU3-F1
#
_entry.id   AF-A0A2W6AJU3-F1
#
_cell.length_a   1.000
_cell.length_b   1.000
_cell.length_c   1.000
_cell.angle_alpha   90.00
_cell.angle_beta   90.00
_cell.angle_gamma   90.00
#
_symmetry.space_group_name_H-M   'P 1'
#
loop_
_entity.id
_entity.type
_entity.pdbx_description
1 polymer ?
#
loop_
_entity_poly.entity_id
_entity_poly.type
_entity_poly.pdbx_seq_one_letter_code
_entity_poly.pdbx_strand_id
1 'polypeptide(L)'
;MILAPGYTTKSVRPPSSYTDSLKRQQMIEYNLPGDPSMYEEDHLVPLECAGHPTSPDNLWPQLRTGDFGARVKDLTENAARAALVSGAMDLETIQRGFMTNWHDLHDKLFGNPKVVGAMMMMTLSPPTDEP
;
A
#
# COMPACT_ATOMS: atom_id res chain seq x y z
N MET A 1 9.14 4.51 15.37
CA MET A 1 9.76 4.01 14.12
C MET A 1 8.71 3.20 13.39
N ILE A 2 8.44 3.50 12.12
CA ILE A 2 7.36 2.88 11.31
C ILE A 2 7.54 1.35 11.14
N LEU A 3 8.75 0.84 11.39
CA LEU A 3 9.12 -0.57 11.26
C LEU A 3 9.20 -1.32 12.61
N ALA A 4 8.71 -0.73 13.71
CA ALA A 4 8.75 -1.37 15.01
C ALA A 4 7.76 -2.56 15.10
N PRO A 5 8.14 -3.69 15.73
CA PRO A 5 7.20 -4.76 16.03
C PRO A 5 6.01 -4.22 16.83
N GLY A 6 4.78 -4.54 16.40
CA GLY A 6 3.54 -4.04 17.02
C GLY A 6 3.11 -2.63 16.62
N TYR A 7 3.83 -1.95 15.72
CA TYR A 7 3.34 -0.71 15.11
C TYR A 7 2.11 -1.02 14.26
N THR A 8 1.00 -0.33 14.56
CA THR A 8 -0.23 -0.37 13.77
C THR A 8 -0.47 0.98 13.12
N THR A 9 -0.92 0.96 11.87
CA THR A 9 -1.31 2.18 11.16
C THR A 9 -2.72 2.66 11.57
N LYS A 10 -3.47 1.88 12.35
CA LYS A 10 -4.86 2.20 12.76
C LYS A 10 -5.00 3.60 13.38
N SER A 11 -4.05 4.02 14.21
CA SER A 11 -4.11 5.32 14.92
C SER A 11 -3.77 6.53 14.05
N VAL A 12 -3.13 6.31 12.90
CA VAL A 12 -2.73 7.39 11.97
C VAL A 12 -3.59 7.41 10.71
N ARG A 13 -4.45 6.41 10.50
CA ARG A 13 -5.38 6.39 9.38
C ARG A 13 -6.44 7.49 9.54
N PRO A 14 -6.82 8.17 8.45
CA PRO A 14 -7.91 9.14 8.48
C PRO A 14 -9.24 8.47 8.86
N PRO A 15 -10.20 9.23 9.43
CA PRO A 15 -11.53 8.71 9.71
C PRO A 15 -12.24 8.32 8.40
N SER A 16 -13.07 7.28 8.45
CA SER A 16 -13.81 6.80 7.27
C SER A 16 -14.72 7.85 6.64
N SER A 17 -15.27 8.78 7.43
CA SER A 17 -16.08 9.89 6.91
C SER A 17 -15.31 10.82 5.97
N TYR A 18 -14.02 11.02 6.23
CA TYR A 18 -13.14 11.80 5.35
C TYR A 18 -12.86 11.03 4.07
N THR A 19 -12.42 9.77 4.18
CA THR A 19 -12.05 8.96 3.01
C THR A 19 -13.24 8.64 2.12
N ASP A 20 -14.42 8.39 2.68
CA ASP A 20 -15.65 8.17 1.91
C ASP A 20 -16.05 9.42 1.11
N SER A 21 -15.84 10.61 1.67
CA SER A 21 -16.16 11.87 1.01
C SER A 21 -15.15 12.16 -0.10
N LEU A 22 -13.85 11.96 0.16
CA LEU A 22 -12.78 12.13 -0.82
C LEU A 22 -12.95 11.17 -2.00
N LYS A 23 -13.21 9.88 -1.73
CA LYS A 23 -13.44 8.86 -2.75
C LYS A 23 -14.54 9.26 -3.74
N ARG A 24 -15.68 9.70 -3.23
CA ARG A 24 -16.81 10.15 -4.07
C ARG A 24 -16.43 11.35 -4.93
N GLN A 25 -15.68 12.30 -4.38
CA GLN A 25 -15.20 13.46 -5.12
C GLN A 25 -14.23 13.03 -6.24
N GLN A 26 -13.23 12.24 -5.91
CA GLN A 26 -12.21 11.78 -6.87
C GLN A 26 -12.79 10.91 -7.98
N MET A 27 -13.75 10.03 -7.67
CA MET A 27 -14.43 9.24 -8.69
C MET A 27 -15.12 10.11 -9.74
N ILE A 28 -15.71 11.25 -9.33
CA ILE A 28 -16.30 12.22 -10.25
C ILE A 28 -15.21 12.96 -11.03
N GLU A 29 -14.18 13.46 -10.33
CA GLU A 29 -13.08 14.23 -10.90
C GLU A 29 -12.30 13.46 -11.97
N TYR A 30 -12.01 12.19 -11.71
CA TYR A 30 -11.25 11.31 -12.61
C TYR A 30 -12.14 10.48 -13.53
N ASN A 31 -13.47 10.69 -13.48
CA ASN A 31 -14.45 9.97 -14.28
C ASN A 31 -14.31 8.43 -14.18
N LEU A 32 -14.12 7.95 -12.94
CA LEU A 32 -13.98 6.52 -12.65
C LEU A 32 -15.34 5.80 -12.80
N PRO A 33 -15.39 4.66 -13.49
CA PRO A 33 -16.65 3.97 -13.75
C PRO A 33 -17.13 3.16 -12.53
N GLY A 34 -18.43 2.87 -12.48
CA GLY A 34 -19.00 1.94 -11.52
C GLY A 34 -19.41 2.54 -10.18
N ASP A 35 -19.74 1.68 -9.23
CA ASP A 35 -20.26 2.08 -7.91
C ASP A 35 -19.12 2.32 -6.89
N PRO A 36 -19.22 3.29 -5.98
CA PRO A 36 -18.21 3.54 -4.96
C PRO A 36 -17.85 2.34 -4.06
N SER A 37 -18.72 1.33 -3.95
CA SER A 37 -18.45 0.07 -3.24
C SER A 37 -17.39 -0.79 -3.93
N MET A 38 -17.17 -0.61 -5.24
CA MET A 38 -16.12 -1.27 -6.01
C MET A 38 -14.72 -0.75 -5.66
N TYR A 39 -14.66 0.39 -4.97
CA TYR A 39 -13.43 1.09 -4.64
C TYR A 39 -13.21 1.17 -3.12
N GLU A 40 -11.96 1.05 -2.73
CA GLU A 40 -11.45 1.40 -1.40
C GLU A 40 -10.61 2.67 -1.53
N GLU A 41 -10.81 3.63 -0.63
CA GLU A 41 -9.95 4.81 -0.59
C GLU A 41 -8.68 4.44 0.16
N ASP A 42 -7.58 4.33 -0.59
CA ASP A 42 -6.38 3.70 -0.09
C ASP A 42 -5.13 4.56 -0.33
N HIS A 43 -4.09 4.32 0.45
CA HIS A 43 -2.86 5.10 0.40
C HIS A 43 -2.03 4.73 -0.82
N LEU A 44 -1.73 5.70 -1.70
CA LEU A 44 -0.89 5.45 -2.89
C LEU A 44 0.51 4.96 -2.49
N VAL A 45 1.19 5.73 -1.63
CA VAL A 45 2.37 5.30 -0.88
C VAL A 45 1.91 4.74 0.47
N PRO A 46 2.24 3.48 0.82
CA PRO A 46 1.81 2.89 2.08
C PRO A 46 2.34 3.65 3.28
N LEU A 47 1.56 3.71 4.36
CA LEU A 47 2.00 4.34 5.62
C LEU A 47 3.25 3.68 6.20
N GLU A 48 3.42 2.38 5.96
CA GLU A 48 4.62 1.62 6.33
C GLU A 48 5.88 2.02 5.54
N CYS A 49 5.67 2.67 4.40
CA CYS A 49 6.70 3.29 3.56
C CYS A 49 6.67 4.82 3.69
N ALA A 50 6.31 5.33 4.87
CA ALA A 50 6.24 6.76 5.19
C ALA A 50 5.33 7.59 4.28
N GLY A 51 4.26 6.98 3.76
CA GLY A 51 3.18 7.69 3.08
C GLY A 51 2.46 8.67 4.01
N HIS A 52 1.91 9.74 3.43
CA HIS A 52 1.17 10.73 4.21
C HIS A 52 -0.23 10.21 4.57
N PRO A 53 -0.68 10.31 5.84
CA PRO A 53 -1.94 9.73 6.29
C PRO A 53 -3.18 10.34 5.66
N THR A 54 -3.19 11.65 5.45
CA THR A 54 -4.42 12.39 5.07
C THR A 54 -4.23 13.26 3.82
N SER A 55 -3.16 13.07 3.04
CA SER A 55 -2.96 13.90 1.85
C SER A 55 -3.86 13.37 0.74
N PRO A 56 -4.70 14.19 0.10
CA PRO A 56 -5.45 13.77 -1.09
C PRO A 56 -4.54 13.26 -2.21
N ASP A 57 -3.31 13.76 -2.32
CA ASP A 57 -2.34 13.30 -3.32
C ASP A 57 -1.75 11.92 -2.99
N ASN A 58 -1.92 11.45 -1.75
CA ASN A 58 -1.53 10.12 -1.31
C ASN A 58 -2.74 9.22 -1.06
N LEU A 59 -3.95 9.62 -1.45
CA LEU A 59 -5.17 8.84 -1.31
C LEU A 59 -5.82 8.67 -2.68
N TRP A 60 -6.17 7.43 -3.01
CA TRP A 60 -6.66 7.07 -4.33
C TRP A 60 -7.80 6.05 -4.25
N PRO A 61 -8.83 6.13 -5.11
CA PRO A 61 -9.87 5.11 -5.20
C PRO A 61 -9.29 3.84 -5.87
N GLN A 62 -8.85 2.90 -5.04
CA GLN A 62 -8.30 1.62 -5.46
C GLN A 62 -9.43 0.63 -5.73
N LEU A 63 -9.45 0.04 -6.93
CA LEU A 63 -10.36 -1.07 -7.24
C LEU A 63 -10.12 -2.23 -6.28
N ARG A 64 -11.20 -2.80 -5.73
CA ARG A 64 -11.14 -3.96 -4.85
C ARG A 64 -10.73 -5.23 -5.58
N THR A 65 -11.13 -5.37 -6.85
CA THR A 65 -10.96 -6.57 -7.67
C THR A 65 -10.23 -6.25 -8.98
N GLY A 66 -9.81 -7.30 -9.69
CA GLY A 66 -9.03 -7.20 -10.94
C GLY A 66 -7.57 -7.58 -10.76
N ASP A 67 -6.85 -7.65 -11.88
CA ASP A 67 -5.44 -8.11 -11.94
C ASP A 67 -4.49 -7.23 -11.13
N PHE A 68 -4.86 -5.96 -10.92
CA PHE A 68 -4.16 -4.99 -10.07
C PHE A 68 -5.11 -4.36 -9.05
N GLY A 69 -6.01 -5.17 -8.49
CA GLY A 69 -6.90 -4.78 -7.40
C GLY A 69 -6.18 -4.67 -6.05
N ALA A 70 -6.92 -4.27 -5.01
CA ALA A 70 -6.42 -4.04 -3.65
C ALA A 70 -5.56 -5.20 -3.13
N ARG A 71 -5.96 -6.45 -3.36
CA ARG A 71 -5.17 -7.62 -2.94
C ARG A 71 -3.76 -7.67 -3.53
N VAL A 72 -3.58 -7.30 -4.80
CA VAL A 72 -2.26 -7.30 -5.45
C VAL A 72 -1.44 -6.11 -4.96
N LYS A 73 -2.10 -4.97 -4.72
CA LYS A 73 -1.47 -3.84 -4.05
C LYS A 73 -0.97 -4.24 -2.67
N ASP A 74 -1.77 -4.89 -1.81
CA ASP A 74 -1.35 -5.37 -0.48
C ASP A 74 -0.09 -6.25 -0.55
N LEU A 75 -0.02 -7.16 -1.53
CA LEU A 75 1.17 -7.99 -1.74
C LEU A 75 2.39 -7.14 -2.11
N THR A 76 2.20 -6.10 -2.93
CA THR A 76 3.23 -5.13 -3.30
C THR A 76 3.71 -4.34 -2.09
N GLU A 77 2.81 -3.89 -1.21
CA GLU A 77 3.16 -3.16 0.02
C GLU A 77 4.00 -4.02 0.96
N ASN A 78 3.59 -5.27 1.16
CA ASN A 78 4.33 -6.23 1.97
C ASN A 78 5.73 -6.50 1.39
N ALA A 79 5.84 -6.64 0.07
CA ALA A 79 7.12 -6.81 -0.62
C ALA A 79 8.01 -5.57 -0.50
N ALA A 80 7.44 -4.38 -0.64
CA ALA A 80 8.14 -3.11 -0.47
C ALA A 80 8.67 -2.96 0.96
N ARG A 81 7.86 -3.28 1.98
CA ARG A 81 8.30 -3.29 3.37
C ARG A 81 9.45 -4.28 3.60
N ALA A 82 9.35 -5.49 3.07
CA ALA A 82 10.42 -6.49 3.19
C ALA A 82 11.71 -6.02 2.50
N ALA A 83 11.60 -5.38 1.34
CA ALA A 83 12.73 -4.81 0.62
C ALA A 83 13.40 -3.67 1.40
N LEU A 84 12.60 -2.79 2.02
CA LEU A 84 13.08 -1.70 2.86
C LEU A 84 13.83 -2.23 4.11
N VAL A 85 13.21 -3.15 4.84
CA VAL A 85 13.77 -3.71 6.08
C VAL A 85 15.05 -4.50 5.82
N SER A 86 15.11 -5.24 4.71
CA SER A 86 16.31 -6.00 4.32
C SER A 86 17.40 -5.14 3.69
N GLY A 87 17.12 -3.87 3.38
CA GLY A 87 18.01 -2.99 2.64
C GLY A 87 18.18 -3.38 1.17
N ALA A 88 17.29 -4.21 0.61
CA ALA A 88 17.29 -4.59 -0.80
C ALA A 88 16.83 -3.47 -1.73
N MET A 89 16.06 -2.50 -1.21
CA MET A 89 15.63 -1.29 -1.90
C MET A 89 15.48 -0.15 -0.89
N ASP A 90 15.93 1.05 -1.24
CA ASP A 90 15.79 2.22 -0.38
C ASP A 90 14.36 2.81 -0.40
N LEU A 91 14.05 3.61 0.64
CA LEU A 91 12.73 4.22 0.83
C LEU A 91 12.34 5.13 -0.35
N GLU A 92 13.27 5.92 -0.85
CA GLU A 92 13.02 6.88 -1.94
C GLU A 92 12.60 6.16 -3.22
N THR A 93 13.28 5.06 -3.57
CA THR A 93 12.97 4.23 -4.72
C THR A 93 11.60 3.59 -4.60
N ILE A 94 11.25 3.08 -3.42
CA ILE A 94 9.92 2.51 -3.13
C ILE A 94 8.84 3.57 -3.29
N GLN A 95 9.00 4.72 -2.62
CA GLN A 95 8.04 5.82 -2.65
C GLN A 95 7.81 6.33 -4.08
N ARG A 96 8.90 6.54 -4.84
CA ARG A 96 8.81 6.94 -6.24
C ARG A 96 8.10 5.88 -7.09
N GLY A 97 8.35 4.59 -6.85
CA GLY A 97 7.69 3.50 -7.54
C GLY A 97 6.17 3.56 -7.35
N PHE A 98 5.70 3.71 -6.10
CA PHE A 98 4.28 3.88 -5.80
C PHE A 98 3.66 5.12 -6.45
N MET A 99 4.35 6.26 -6.41
CA MET A 99 3.86 7.52 -6.96
C MET A 99 3.80 7.56 -8.51
N THR A 100 4.58 6.75 -9.20
CA THR A 100 4.72 6.84 -10.67
C THR A 100 4.08 5.65 -11.39
N ASN A 101 4.42 4.43 -11.00
CA ASN A 101 3.86 3.21 -11.57
C ASN A 101 4.11 2.04 -10.60
N TRP A 102 3.12 1.77 -9.76
CA TRP A 102 3.24 0.71 -8.76
C TRP A 102 3.17 -0.69 -9.39
N HIS A 103 2.66 -0.86 -10.62
CA HIS A 103 2.73 -2.14 -11.35
C HIS A 103 4.19 -2.48 -11.73
N ASP A 104 4.94 -1.50 -12.25
CA ASP A 104 6.37 -1.69 -12.52
C ASP A 104 7.17 -1.94 -11.23
N LEU A 105 6.77 -1.30 -10.12
CA LEU A 105 7.35 -1.55 -8.82
C LEU A 105 7.07 -2.99 -8.35
N HIS A 106 5.83 -3.47 -8.50
CA HIS A 106 5.43 -4.85 -8.23
C HIS A 106 6.37 -5.82 -8.97
N ASP A 107 6.51 -5.66 -10.28
CA ASP A 107 7.34 -6.56 -11.08
C ASP A 107 8.82 -6.54 -10.66
N LYS A 108 9.36 -5.35 -10.30
CA LYS A 108 10.72 -5.23 -9.76
C LYS A 108 10.90 -5.93 -8.42
N LEU A 109 9.91 -5.84 -7.52
CA LEU A 109 9.96 -6.45 -6.20
C LEU A 109 9.90 -7.98 -6.31
N PHE A 110 8.95 -8.52 -7.07
CA PHE A 110 8.79 -9.96 -7.26
C PHE A 110 9.85 -10.59 -8.19
N GLY A 111 10.49 -9.78 -9.05
CA GLY A 111 11.65 -10.18 -9.83
C GLY A 111 12.98 -10.18 -9.05
N ASN A 112 13.02 -9.62 -7.83
CA ASN A 112 14.24 -9.52 -7.03
C ASN A 112 14.33 -10.67 -6.01
N PRO A 113 15.27 -11.63 -6.16
CA PRO A 113 15.36 -12.80 -5.29
C PRO A 113 15.70 -12.44 -3.83
N LYS A 114 16.37 -11.31 -3.57
CA LYS A 114 16.63 -10.83 -2.20
C LYS A 114 15.34 -10.41 -1.51
N VAL A 115 14.43 -9.76 -2.25
CA VAL A 115 13.13 -9.33 -1.75
C VAL A 115 12.25 -10.55 -1.49
N VAL A 116 12.15 -11.47 -2.45
CA VAL A 116 11.37 -12.72 -2.29
C VAL A 116 11.87 -13.54 -1.10
N GLY A 117 13.20 -13.68 -0.95
CA GLY A 117 13.80 -14.34 0.20
C GLY A 117 13.46 -13.64 1.53
N ALA A 118 13.55 -12.31 1.59
CA ALA A 118 13.20 -11.53 2.78
C ALA A 118 11.71 -11.67 3.14
N MET A 119 10.81 -11.64 2.16
CA MET A 119 9.38 -11.87 2.35
C MET A 119 9.11 -13.25 2.95
N MET A 120 9.71 -14.31 2.40
CA MET A 120 9.55 -15.67 2.93
C MET A 120 9.99 -15.76 4.39
N MET A 121 11.14 -15.16 4.74
CA MET A 121 11.62 -15.14 6.13
C MET A 121 10.70 -14.36 7.08
N MET A 122 10.05 -13.30 6.60
CA MET A 122 9.06 -12.55 7.38
C MET A 122 7.75 -13.33 7.57
N THR A 123 7.30 -14.10 6.58
CA THR A 123 6.09 -14.93 6.67
C THR A 123 6.24 -16.19 7.53
N LEU A 124 7.49 -16.61 7.81
CA LEU A 124 7.80 -17.70 8.73
C LEU A 124 7.83 -17.26 10.20
N SER A 125 7.71 -15.95 10.47
CA SER A 125 7.34 -15.47 11.80
C SER A 125 5.83 -15.64 11.96
N PRO A 126 5.34 -16.31 13.03
CA PRO A 126 3.92 -16.57 13.16
C PRO A 126 3.15 -15.24 13.12
N PRO A 127 2.00 -15.19 12.42
CA PRO A 127 1.12 -14.04 12.54
C PRO A 127 0.78 -13.92 14.02
N THR A 128 1.03 -12.76 14.61
CA THR A 128 0.33 -12.39 15.84
C THR A 128 -1.12 -12.18 15.44
N ASP A 129 -1.86 -13.29 15.38
CA ASP A 129 -3.31 -13.27 15.52
C ASP A 129 -3.60 -12.55 16.82
N GLU A 130 -4.29 -11.41 16.75
CA GLU A 130 -5.13 -10.95 17.84
C GLU A 130 -6.31 -10.12 17.29
N PRO A 131 -7.44 -10.14 18.02
CA PRO A 131 -8.81 -10.15 17.50
C PRO A 131 -9.36 -8.84 16.92
#